data_AF-U9VHT6-F1
#
_entry.id   AF-U9VHT6-F1
#
_cell.length_a   1.000
_cell.length_b   1.000
_cell.length_c   1.000
_cell.angle_alpha   90.00
_cell.angle_beta   90.00
_cell.angle_gamma   90.00
#
_symmetry.space_group_name_H-M   'P 1'
#
loop_
_entity.id
_entity.type
_entity.pdbx_description
1 polymer ?
#
loop_
_entity_poly.entity_id
_entity_poly.type
_entity_poly.pdbx_seq_one_letter_code
_entity_poly.pdbx_strand_id
1 'polypeptide(L)'
;MADTLTIVIDLTEAETDLAPEALESRSLELADELQSGDLVDSARLARESDLPEGAKSGLLAFIGGVLTAEVNRENLQKAVDFLGNRFYGRTLTLQYEADGLKTTLEYKNAEDLKVALAAVQKLETIRIQVKEKS
;
A
#
# COMPACT_ATOMS: atom_id res chain seq x y z
N MET A 1 18.12 2.14 -14.94
CA MET A 1 16.76 1.67 -14.59
C MET A 1 16.35 2.51 -13.40
N ALA A 2 15.20 3.18 -13.45
CA ALA A 2 14.71 3.91 -12.28
C ALA A 2 14.54 2.88 -11.14
N ASP A 3 14.96 3.24 -9.94
CA ASP A 3 14.85 2.41 -8.73
C ASP A 3 13.39 2.47 -8.23
N THR A 4 12.50 1.81 -8.98
CA THR A 4 11.08 1.73 -8.73
C THR A 4 10.75 0.51 -7.87
N LEU A 5 9.82 0.70 -6.95
CA LEU A 5 9.34 -0.30 -6.00
C LEU A 5 7.85 -0.55 -6.23
N THR A 6 7.43 -1.80 -6.03
CA THR A 6 6.00 -2.12 -6.02
C THR A 6 5.46 -1.95 -4.59
N ILE A 7 4.44 -1.12 -4.45
CA ILE A 7 3.64 -1.00 -3.22
C ILE A 7 2.26 -1.62 -3.43
N VAL A 8 1.80 -2.41 -2.46
CA VAL A 8 0.43 -2.94 -2.39
C VAL A 8 -0.29 -2.24 -1.25
N ILE A 9 -1.37 -1.52 -1.51
CA ILE A 9 -2.15 -0.80 -0.49
C ILE A 9 -3.45 -1.54 -0.26
N ASP A 10 -3.72 -1.96 0.97
CA ASP A 10 -4.87 -2.77 1.34
C ASP A 10 -5.77 -2.01 2.33
N LEU A 11 -6.95 -1.63 1.87
CA LEU A 11 -7.98 -0.88 2.58
C LEU A 11 -9.07 -1.78 3.18
N THR A 12 -9.02 -3.09 2.92
CA THR A 12 -10.14 -4.00 3.21
C THR A 12 -10.47 -4.09 4.71
N GLU A 13 -9.48 -3.88 5.58
CA GLU A 13 -9.67 -3.84 7.05
C GLU A 13 -10.04 -2.44 7.58
N ALA A 14 -9.82 -1.37 6.83
CA ALA A 14 -10.13 0.00 7.27
C ALA A 14 -11.52 0.48 6.81
N GLU A 15 -12.06 -0.15 5.78
CA GLU A 15 -13.29 0.26 5.09
C GLU A 15 -14.28 -0.93 5.06
N THR A 16 -14.33 -1.73 6.13
CA THR A 16 -15.17 -2.94 6.23
C THR A 16 -16.67 -2.67 6.11
N ASP A 17 -17.08 -1.42 6.37
CA ASP A 17 -18.46 -0.98 6.31
C ASP A 17 -18.92 -0.62 4.89
N LEU A 18 -17.99 -0.56 3.92
CA LEU A 18 -18.31 -0.24 2.53
C LEU A 18 -18.80 -1.47 1.77
N ALA A 19 -19.83 -1.26 0.94
CA ALA A 19 -20.23 -2.23 -0.07
C ALA A 19 -19.11 -2.42 -1.12
N PRO A 20 -19.00 -3.57 -1.80
CA PRO A 20 -17.93 -3.85 -2.76
C PRO A 20 -17.74 -2.77 -3.83
N GLU A 21 -18.82 -2.23 -4.39
CA GLU A 21 -18.77 -1.18 -5.43
C GLU A 21 -18.28 0.16 -4.87
N ALA A 22 -18.64 0.46 -3.62
CA ALA A 22 -18.17 1.66 -2.92
C ALA A 22 -16.68 1.52 -2.54
N LEU A 23 -16.25 0.33 -2.12
CA LEU A 23 -14.86 0.03 -1.81
C LEU A 23 -13.97 0.09 -3.08
N GLU A 24 -14.48 -0.41 -4.21
CA GLU A 24 -13.83 -0.27 -5.51
C GLU A 24 -13.69 1.21 -5.90
N SER A 25 -14.78 1.97 -5.85
CA SER A 25 -14.77 3.41 -6.18
C SER A 25 -13.79 4.17 -5.31
N ARG A 26 -13.77 3.89 -3.99
CA ARG A 26 -12.83 4.46 -3.03
C ARG A 26 -11.38 4.12 -3.36
N SER A 27 -11.12 2.90 -3.81
CA SER A 27 -9.78 2.47 -4.21
C SER A 27 -9.34 3.20 -5.48
N LEU A 28 -10.23 3.37 -6.47
CA LEU A 28 -9.94 4.11 -7.69
C LEU A 28 -9.69 5.61 -7.41
N GLU A 29 -10.47 6.21 -6.52
CA GLU A 29 -10.21 7.58 -6.04
C GLU A 29 -8.81 7.70 -5.42
N LEU A 30 -8.43 6.76 -4.55
CA LEU A 30 -7.11 6.77 -3.93
C LEU A 30 -5.98 6.59 -4.97
N ALA A 31 -6.19 5.74 -5.98
CA ALA A 31 -5.22 5.57 -7.07
C ALA A 31 -5.02 6.88 -7.87
N ASP A 32 -6.11 7.57 -8.19
CA ASP A 32 -6.06 8.87 -8.88
C ASP A 32 -5.41 9.97 -8.01
N GLU A 33 -5.71 10.00 -6.71
CA GLU A 33 -5.08 10.92 -5.75
C GLU A 33 -3.55 10.71 -5.70
N LEU A 34 -3.09 9.45 -5.67
CA LEU A 34 -1.66 9.10 -5.67
C LEU A 34 -0.95 9.52 -6.97
N GLN A 35 -1.59 9.31 -8.12
CA GLN A 35 -1.03 9.68 -9.42
C GLN A 35 -1.03 11.19 -9.64
N SER A 36 -2.15 11.84 -9.36
CA SER A 36 -2.30 13.30 -9.49
C SER A 36 -1.38 14.07 -8.53
N GLY A 37 -1.03 13.46 -7.40
CA GLY A 37 -0.05 13.99 -6.46
C GLY A 37 1.41 13.78 -6.85
N ASP A 38 1.70 13.15 -8.00
CA ASP A 38 3.05 12.75 -8.42
C ASP A 38 3.77 11.91 -7.34
N LEU A 39 2.99 11.09 -6.61
CA LEU A 39 3.48 10.25 -5.52
C LEU A 39 3.91 8.87 -6.02
N VAL A 40 3.35 8.43 -7.14
CA VAL A 40 3.56 7.12 -7.76
C VAL A 40 3.64 7.29 -9.28
N ASP A 41 4.42 6.44 -9.94
CA ASP A 41 4.53 6.40 -11.40
C ASP A 41 3.26 5.79 -12.02
N SER A 42 2.67 4.82 -11.33
CA SER A 42 1.38 4.24 -11.70
C SER A 42 0.64 3.69 -10.48
N ALA A 43 -0.69 3.71 -10.51
CA ALA A 43 -1.53 3.03 -9.52
C ALA A 43 -2.74 2.39 -10.20
N ARG A 44 -3.12 1.19 -9.75
CA ARG A 44 -4.28 0.45 -10.26
C ARG A 44 -4.84 -0.48 -9.19
N LEU A 45 -6.06 -0.97 -9.40
CA LEU A 45 -6.59 -2.09 -8.62
C LEU A 45 -5.67 -3.31 -8.75
N ALA A 46 -5.43 -3.96 -7.61
CA ALA A 46 -4.64 -5.18 -7.55
C ALA A 46 -5.40 -6.32 -8.26
N ARG A 47 -4.66 -7.13 -9.00
CA ARG A 47 -5.13 -8.38 -9.59
C ARG A 47 -4.76 -9.52 -8.65
N GLU A 48 -5.39 -10.67 -8.86
CA GLU A 48 -5.02 -11.90 -8.17
C GLU A 48 -3.53 -12.23 -8.32
N SER A 49 -2.95 -11.99 -9.50
CA SER A 49 -1.52 -12.19 -9.77
C SER A 49 -0.59 -11.28 -8.97
N ASP A 50 -1.09 -10.19 -8.39
CA ASP A 50 -0.30 -9.22 -7.63
C ASP A 50 -0.26 -9.55 -6.13
N LEU A 51 -1.10 -10.49 -5.67
CA LEU A 51 -1.11 -10.94 -4.29
C LEU A 51 -0.27 -12.21 -4.11
N PRO A 52 0.37 -12.40 -2.94
CA PRO A 52 1.05 -13.64 -2.62
C PRO A 52 0.06 -14.83 -2.63
N GLU A 53 0.55 -15.99 -3.05
CA GLU A 53 -0.25 -17.23 -3.15
C GLU A 53 -1.06 -17.48 -1.87
N GLY A 54 -2.37 -17.71 -2.02
CA GLY A 54 -3.29 -18.04 -0.92
C GLY A 54 -4.21 -16.91 -0.46
N ALA A 55 -4.12 -15.70 -1.04
CA ALA A 55 -5.17 -14.70 -0.86
C ALA A 55 -6.46 -15.16 -1.56
N LYS A 56 -7.61 -15.12 -0.85
CA LYS A 56 -8.90 -15.51 -1.42
C LYS A 56 -9.36 -14.48 -2.46
N SER A 57 -9.27 -14.81 -3.74
CA SER A 57 -9.90 -14.04 -4.81
C SER A 57 -11.37 -14.40 -4.96
N GLY A 58 -12.22 -13.39 -5.14
CA GLY A 58 -13.57 -13.57 -5.67
C GLY A 58 -13.57 -13.79 -7.19
N LEU A 59 -14.75 -13.94 -7.79
CA LEU A 59 -14.97 -14.10 -9.24
C LEU A 59 -14.60 -12.87 -10.11
N LEU A 60 -13.99 -11.84 -9.54
CA LEU A 60 -13.68 -10.57 -10.20
C LEU A 60 -12.22 -10.55 -10.70
N ALA A 61 -11.99 -9.86 -11.81
CA ALA A 61 -10.65 -9.73 -12.41
C ALA A 61 -9.66 -8.89 -11.59
N PHE A 62 -10.14 -8.24 -10.52
CA PHE A 62 -9.41 -7.35 -9.63
C PHE A 62 -10.02 -7.39 -8.23
N ILE A 63 -9.27 -6.90 -7.25
CA ILE A 63 -9.61 -6.97 -5.84
C ILE A 63 -10.00 -5.58 -5.36
N GLY A 64 -11.31 -5.35 -5.17
CA GLY A 64 -11.81 -4.12 -4.58
C GLY A 64 -11.21 -3.91 -3.18
N GLY A 65 -10.75 -2.69 -2.89
CA GLY A 65 -10.08 -2.36 -1.64
C GLY A 65 -8.57 -2.60 -1.64
N VAL A 66 -8.00 -3.15 -2.72
CA VAL A 66 -6.55 -3.36 -2.82
C VAL A 66 -6.00 -2.70 -4.07
N LEU A 67 -4.94 -1.92 -3.90
CA LEU A 67 -4.20 -1.25 -4.98
C LEU A 67 -2.81 -1.83 -5.12
N THR A 68 -2.31 -1.84 -6.34
CA THR A 68 -0.89 -1.99 -6.67
C THR A 68 -0.41 -0.71 -7.33
N ALA A 69 0.67 -0.16 -6.83
CA ALA A 69 1.29 1.04 -7.38
C ALA A 69 2.80 0.88 -7.54
N GLU A 70 3.35 1.51 -8.57
CA GLU A 70 4.78 1.62 -8.79
C GLU A 70 5.24 2.97 -8.27
N VAL A 71 6.22 2.97 -7.38
CA VAL A 71 6.72 4.19 -6.74
C VAL A 71 8.24 4.27 -6.84
N ASN A 72 8.73 5.42 -7.27
CA ASN A 72 10.15 5.73 -7.17
C ASN A 72 10.58 5.72 -5.69
N ARG A 73 11.73 5.12 -5.37
CA ARG A 73 12.28 5.11 -4.00
C ARG A 73 12.35 6.51 -3.36
N GLU A 74 12.60 7.56 -4.15
CA GLU A 74 12.62 8.95 -3.69
C GLU A 74 11.23 9.47 -3.26
N ASN A 75 10.16 8.95 -3.86
CA ASN A 75 8.77 9.32 -3.57
C ASN A 75 8.09 8.38 -2.57
N LEU A 76 8.69 7.23 -2.24
CA LEU A 76 8.12 6.27 -1.30
C LEU A 76 7.73 6.91 0.03
N GLN A 77 8.61 7.74 0.59
CA GLN A 77 8.30 8.43 1.84
C GLN A 77 7.09 9.36 1.70
N LYS A 78 7.00 10.12 0.60
CA LYS A 78 5.87 11.02 0.34
C LYS A 78 4.56 10.24 0.18
N ALA A 79 4.61 9.10 -0.52
CA ALA A 79 3.44 8.22 -0.69
C ALA A 79 2.95 7.67 0.65
N VAL A 80 3.85 7.22 1.52
CA VAL A 80 3.44 6.72 2.85
C VAL A 80 2.97 7.86 3.76
N ASP A 81 3.62 9.03 3.74
CA ASP A 81 3.18 10.20 4.51
C ASP A 81 1.79 10.69 4.05
N PHE A 82 1.54 10.65 2.74
CA PHE A 82 0.21 10.92 2.17
C PHE A 82 -0.84 9.93 2.71
N LEU A 83 -0.56 8.63 2.69
CA LEU A 83 -1.46 7.61 3.25
C LEU A 83 -1.69 7.82 4.75
N GLY A 84 -0.65 8.17 5.51
CA GLY A 84 -0.74 8.50 6.93
C GLY A 84 -1.67 9.67 7.23
N ASN A 85 -1.57 10.74 6.43
CA ASN A 85 -2.45 11.90 6.55
C ASN A 85 -3.88 11.58 6.10
N ARG A 86 -4.01 10.82 5.00
CA ARG A 86 -5.30 10.46 4.41
C ARG A 86 -6.14 9.57 5.31
N PHE A 87 -5.48 8.64 6.00
CA PHE A 87 -6.08 7.71 6.96
C PHE A 87 -5.76 8.12 8.40
N TYR A 88 -5.65 9.43 8.68
CA TYR A 88 -5.37 9.92 10.02
C TYR A 88 -6.36 9.34 11.04
N GLY A 89 -5.83 8.83 12.16
CA GLY A 89 -6.62 8.17 13.19
C GLY A 89 -6.85 6.67 12.95
N ARG A 90 -6.37 6.10 11.84
CA ARG A 90 -6.28 4.66 11.57
C ARG A 90 -4.86 4.14 11.84
N THR A 91 -4.71 2.82 11.99
CA THR A 91 -3.39 2.16 12.13
C THR A 91 -2.92 1.72 10.75
N LEU A 92 -1.73 2.14 10.34
CA LEU A 92 -1.08 1.65 9.13
C LEU A 92 -0.08 0.54 9.51
N THR A 93 -0.18 -0.63 8.87
CA THR A 93 0.76 -1.73 9.01
C THR A 93 1.55 -1.87 7.72
N LEU A 94 2.85 -1.66 7.79
CA LEU A 94 3.78 -1.88 6.68
C LEU A 94 4.37 -3.28 6.80
N GLN A 95 4.21 -4.08 5.75
CA GLN A 95 4.87 -5.37 5.59
C GLN A 95 5.81 -5.26 4.39
N TYR A 96 7.07 -5.63 4.51
CA TYR A 96 7.99 -5.61 3.39
C TYR A 96 8.95 -6.79 3.44
N GLU A 97 9.44 -7.19 2.27
CA GLU A 97 10.48 -8.20 2.15
C GLU A 97 11.80 -7.55 1.77
N ALA A 98 12.82 -7.86 2.58
CA ALA A 98 14.16 -7.28 2.51
C ALA A 98 15.19 -8.38 2.74
N ASP A 99 16.09 -8.61 1.79
CA ASP A 99 17.15 -9.63 1.91
C ASP A 99 16.61 -11.04 2.29
N GLY A 100 15.40 -11.39 1.80
CA GLY A 100 14.71 -12.65 2.12
C GLY A 100 14.05 -12.70 3.50
N LEU A 101 14.04 -11.59 4.24
CA LEU A 101 13.37 -11.44 5.53
C LEU A 101 12.09 -10.62 5.37
N LYS A 102 10.97 -11.19 5.82
CA LYS A 102 9.70 -10.48 5.93
C LYS A 102 9.66 -9.70 7.23
N THR A 103 9.53 -8.38 7.14
CA THR A 103 9.39 -7.48 8.29
C THR A 103 7.98 -6.89 8.31
N THR A 104 7.43 -6.71 9.51
CA THR A 104 6.17 -6.00 9.74
C THR A 104 6.41 -4.87 10.72
N LEU A 105 5.97 -3.66 10.38
CA LEU A 105 6.09 -2.45 11.18
C LEU A 105 4.72 -1.79 11.30
N GLU A 106 4.29 -1.47 12.53
CA GLU A 106 3.16 -0.56 12.73
C GLU A 106 3.65 0.88 12.56
N TYR A 107 3.11 1.56 11.56
CA TYR A 107 3.39 2.96 11.31
C TYR A 107 2.53 3.81 12.23
N LYS A 108 3.16 4.35 13.29
CA LYS A 108 2.59 5.36 14.19
C LYS A 108 3.26 6.73 14.02
N ASN A 109 4.43 6.78 13.39
CA ASN A 109 5.19 8.00 13.07
C ASN A 109 6.01 7.80 11.78
N ALA A 110 6.35 8.91 11.10
CA ALA A 110 7.13 8.90 9.86
C ALA A 110 8.62 8.56 10.04
N GLU A 111 9.15 8.65 11.26
CA GLU A 111 10.56 8.39 11.56
C GLU A 111 10.89 6.90 11.56
N ASP A 112 10.03 6.05 12.14
CA ASP A 112 10.21 4.60 12.22
C ASP A 112 10.28 3.97 10.81
N LEU A 113 9.48 4.50 9.88
CA LEU A 113 9.51 4.10 8.48
C LEU A 113 10.85 4.43 7.81
N LYS A 114 11.36 5.65 8.01
CA LYS A 114 12.65 6.06 7.43
C LYS A 114 13.78 5.17 7.91
N VAL A 115 13.80 4.88 9.21
CA VAL A 115 14.80 3.99 9.81
C VAL A 115 14.71 2.59 9.20
N ALA A 116 13.49 2.04 9.10
CA ALA A 116 13.26 0.71 8.53
C ALA A 116 13.66 0.62 7.06
N LEU A 117 13.31 1.62 6.23
CA LEU A 117 13.64 1.65 4.80
C LEU A 117 15.12 1.94 4.54
N ALA A 118 15.76 2.79 5.35
CA ALA A 118 17.18 3.12 5.21
C ALA A 118 18.10 1.94 5.58
N ALA A 119 17.63 1.03 6.44
CA ALA A 119 18.39 -0.14 6.86
C ALA A 119 18.44 -1.25 5.78
N VAL A 120 17.64 -1.13 4.71
CA VAL A 120 17.46 -2.20 3.73
C VAL A 120 18.18 -1.89 2.42
N GLN A 121 19.09 -2.78 2.02
CA GLN A 121 19.83 -2.64 0.76
C GLN A 121 19.03 -3.10 -0.47
N LYS A 122 18.09 -4.04 -0.29
CA LYS A 122 17.22 -4.56 -1.35
C LYS A 122 15.79 -4.64 -0.85
N LEU A 123 14.94 -3.75 -1.37
CA LEU A 123 13.49 -3.82 -1.20
C LEU A 123 12.91 -4.31 -2.51
N GLU A 124 12.13 -5.39 -2.45
CA GLU A 124 11.48 -5.95 -3.65
C GLU A 124 10.01 -5.56 -3.71
N THR A 125 9.28 -5.70 -2.60
CA THR A 125 7.86 -5.37 -2.51
C THR A 125 7.50 -4.89 -1.11
N ILE A 126 6.61 -3.92 -1.04
CA ILE A 126 6.06 -3.36 0.18
C ILE A 126 4.54 -3.52 0.14
N ARG A 127 3.93 -4.01 1.21
CA ARG A 127 2.48 -4.03 1.43
C ARG A 127 2.14 -3.09 2.58
N ILE A 128 1.25 -2.15 2.34
CA ILE A 128 0.70 -1.22 3.32
C ILE A 128 -0.73 -1.64 3.58
N GLN A 129 -1.03 -2.09 4.79
CA GLN A 129 -2.36 -2.42 5.22
C GLN A 129 -2.91 -1.32 6.12
N VAL A 130 -4.08 -0.79 5.80
CA VAL A 130 -4.79 0.18 6.63
C VAL A 130 -5.77 -0.59 7.51
N LYS A 131 -5.72 -0.36 8.82
CA LYS A 131 -6.58 -1.01 9.81
C LYS A 131 -7.29 0.03 10.67
N GLU A 132 -8.45 -0.33 11.19
CA GLU A 132 -9.07 0.46 12.24
C GLU A 132 -8.16 0.58 13.48
N LYS A 133 -8.29 1.70 14.19
CA LYS A 133 -7.55 1.92 15.43
C LYS A 133 -8.16 1.05 16.53
N SER A 134 -7.37 0.10 17.05
CA SER A 134 -7.71 -0.72 18.21
C SER A 134 -8.01 0.10 19.46
#